data_AF-A0A4W5NQE1-F1
#
_entry.id   AF-A0A4W5NQE1-F1
#
_cell.length_a   1.000
_cell.length_b   1.000
_cell.length_c   1.000
_cell.angle_alpha   90.00
_cell.angle_beta   90.00
_cell.angle_gamma   90.00
#
_symmetry.space_group_name_H-M   'P 1'
#
loop_
_entity.id
_entity.type
_entity.pdbx_description
1 polymer ?
#
loop_
_entity_poly.entity_id
_entity_poly.type
_entity_poly.pdbx_seq_one_letter_code
_entity_poly.pdbx_strand_id
1 'polypeptide(L)'
;MSALTRGGLHSNFWVVDRKHVFIGSASMDWRSLSKRKELGVMVYNCSCLAIDLHRVFSFYWQLQYRDYIPSIWSKRVTALYGKDSPVTLYLNDTEVTAYVSTSPELFCPKDRAKDIDVIQHVMQEAKLFIYISVTDYLPLLIRTSGGSLVSRYWSPIDEMIREAVVLRGVKVRMLISFWKKTHPLTFNFIMSLKSLCMELANCSLEVVSE
;
A
#
# COMPACT_ATOMS: atom_id res chain seq x y z
N MET A 1 21.66 0.08 0.18
CA MET A 1 20.29 -0.48 -0.03
C MET A 1 20.21 -2.01 0.05
N SER A 2 20.91 -2.80 -0.79
CA SER A 2 20.79 -4.28 -0.77
C SER A 2 21.11 -4.93 0.59
N ALA A 3 22.10 -4.37 1.31
CA ALA A 3 22.48 -4.77 2.67
C ALA A 3 21.35 -4.59 3.70
N LEU A 4 20.44 -3.63 3.48
CA LEU A 4 19.38 -3.24 4.42
C LEU A 4 18.04 -3.92 4.12
N THR A 5 17.69 -4.08 2.85
CA THR A 5 16.36 -4.57 2.45
C THR A 5 16.29 -6.05 2.18
N ARG A 6 17.43 -6.74 1.95
CA ARG A 6 17.47 -8.10 1.36
C ARG A 6 16.52 -8.25 0.13
N GLY A 7 16.20 -7.12 -0.53
CA GLY A 7 15.10 -6.94 -1.48
C GLY A 7 15.17 -5.58 -2.20
N GLY A 8 14.13 -5.21 -2.95
CA GLY A 8 14.08 -3.96 -3.74
C GLY A 8 13.16 -2.88 -3.15
N LEU A 9 13.37 -1.62 -3.56
CA LEU A 9 12.41 -0.54 -3.35
C LEU A 9 11.37 -0.58 -4.47
N HIS A 10 10.08 -0.63 -4.12
CA HIS A 10 8.98 -0.73 -5.07
C HIS A 10 8.14 0.55 -5.19
N SER A 11 8.48 1.60 -4.43
CA SER A 11 7.77 2.88 -4.47
C SER A 11 7.98 3.58 -5.81
N ASN A 12 6.89 3.90 -6.51
CA ASN A 12 6.91 4.64 -7.77
C ASN A 12 6.26 6.01 -7.58
N PHE A 13 7.07 7.06 -7.62
CA PHE A 13 6.59 8.43 -7.49
C PHE A 13 7.56 9.43 -8.12
N TRP A 14 7.04 10.59 -8.50
CA TRP A 14 7.83 11.72 -9.01
C TRP A 14 7.59 12.95 -8.16
N VAL A 15 8.64 13.76 -8.01
CA VAL A 15 8.55 15.10 -7.45
C VAL A 15 9.22 16.05 -8.44
N VAL A 16 8.45 16.97 -9.00
CA VAL A 16 8.94 17.95 -9.99
C VAL A 16 8.93 19.33 -9.34
N ASP A 17 10.08 20.00 -9.35
CA ASP A 17 10.31 21.35 -8.81
C ASP A 17 9.81 21.59 -7.37
N ARG A 18 9.65 20.50 -6.59
CA ARG A 18 9.02 20.55 -5.26
C ARG A 18 7.63 21.21 -5.28
N LYS A 19 6.89 21.04 -6.39
CA LYS A 19 5.58 21.66 -6.63
C LYS A 19 4.54 20.69 -7.18
N HIS A 20 4.97 19.73 -7.99
CA HIS A 20 4.10 18.72 -8.59
C HIS A 20 4.53 17.33 -8.13
N VAL A 21 3.54 16.47 -7.87
CA VAL A 21 3.78 15.09 -7.46
C VAL A 21 2.96 14.11 -8.26
N PHE A 22 3.55 12.96 -8.53
CA PHE A 22 2.85 11.77 -8.98
C PHE A 22 3.17 10.64 -8.02
N ILE A 23 2.17 9.84 -7.63
CA ILE A 23 2.36 8.61 -6.84
C ILE A 23 1.44 7.53 -7.41
N GLY A 24 1.94 6.31 -7.60
CA GLY A 24 1.12 5.25 -8.17
C GLY A 24 1.83 3.90 -8.27
N SER A 25 1.18 2.97 -8.96
CA SER A 25 1.72 1.64 -9.21
C SER A 25 2.60 1.59 -10.47
N ALA A 26 2.39 2.51 -11.42
CA ALA A 26 3.10 2.52 -12.70
C ALA A 26 4.61 2.66 -12.53
N SER A 27 5.33 1.61 -12.91
CA SER A 27 6.79 1.67 -13.03
C SER A 27 7.21 2.35 -14.33
N MET A 28 8.43 2.87 -14.39
CA MET A 28 8.97 3.50 -15.61
C MET A 28 9.47 2.45 -16.60
N ASP A 29 8.61 1.47 -16.93
CA ASP A 29 8.87 0.40 -17.90
C ASP A 29 7.77 0.33 -18.97
N TRP A 30 8.11 -0.18 -20.15
CA TRP A 30 7.17 -0.31 -21.27
C TRP A 30 5.95 -1.21 -20.95
N ARG A 31 6.08 -2.08 -19.94
CA ARG A 31 5.01 -2.97 -19.49
C ARG A 31 3.90 -2.19 -18.80
N SER A 32 4.26 -1.18 -18.00
CA SER A 32 3.32 -0.27 -17.35
C SER A 32 2.53 0.56 -18.37
N LEU A 33 3.10 0.82 -19.55
CA LEU A 33 2.43 1.53 -20.65
C LEU A 33 1.48 0.67 -21.49
N SER A 34 1.73 -0.63 -21.63
CA SER A 34 1.08 -1.44 -22.67
C SER A 34 0.51 -2.78 -22.23
N LYS A 35 0.90 -3.28 -21.05
CA LYS A 35 0.56 -4.65 -20.59
C LYS A 35 -0.02 -4.72 -19.19
N ARG A 36 0.14 -3.69 -18.37
CA ARG A 36 -0.37 -3.65 -16.99
C ARG A 36 -1.46 -2.59 -16.86
N LYS A 37 -2.46 -2.93 -16.05
CA LYS A 37 -3.43 -1.96 -15.54
C LYS A 37 -2.81 -1.28 -14.33
N GLU A 38 -2.41 -0.02 -14.51
CA GLU A 38 -1.76 0.78 -13.48
C GLU A 38 -2.70 1.89 -13.01
N LEU A 39 -2.53 2.32 -11.76
CA LEU A 39 -3.27 3.43 -11.15
C LEU A 39 -2.30 4.38 -10.46
N GLY A 40 -2.56 5.67 -10.56
CA GLY A 40 -1.80 6.69 -9.85
C GLY A 40 -2.59 7.97 -9.67
N VAL A 41 -2.12 8.80 -8.74
CA VAL A 41 -2.66 10.12 -8.45
C VAL A 41 -1.59 11.15 -8.79
N MET A 42 -1.98 12.16 -9.55
CA MET A 42 -1.13 13.31 -9.85
C MET A 42 -1.72 14.55 -9.21
N VAL A 43 -0.91 15.27 -8.43
CA VAL A 43 -1.29 16.52 -7.77
C VAL A 43 -0.39 17.62 -8.30
N TYR A 44 -1.01 18.64 -8.89
CA TYR A 44 -0.32 19.81 -9.41
C TYR A 44 -0.39 20.96 -8.41
N ASN A 45 0.65 21.79 -8.35
CA ASN A 45 0.67 23.03 -7.57
C ASN A 45 0.43 22.87 -6.05
N CYS A 46 0.86 21.74 -5.45
CA CYS A 46 0.92 21.60 -3.99
C CYS A 46 2.35 21.40 -3.56
N SER A 47 3.02 22.53 -3.26
CA SER A 47 4.35 22.54 -2.65
C SER A 47 4.36 21.85 -1.29
N CYS A 48 3.26 21.95 -0.54
CA CYS A 48 2.97 21.20 0.68
C CYS A 48 3.38 19.72 0.59
N LEU A 49 2.64 18.98 -0.24
CA LEU A 49 2.79 17.55 -0.42
C LEU A 49 4.09 17.21 -1.16
N ALA A 50 4.49 18.06 -2.10
CA ALA A 50 5.73 17.87 -2.85
C ALA A 50 6.98 17.96 -1.98
N ILE A 51 7.02 18.88 -1.01
CA ILE A 51 8.12 18.97 -0.05
C ILE A 51 8.11 17.74 0.86
N ASP A 52 6.95 17.31 1.37
CA ASP A 52 6.86 16.13 2.22
C ASP A 52 7.29 14.84 1.51
N LEU A 53 6.82 14.62 0.27
CA LEU A 53 7.23 13.49 -0.55
C LEU A 53 8.72 13.57 -0.96
N HIS A 54 9.26 14.78 -1.16
CA HIS A 54 10.69 14.96 -1.38
C HIS A 54 11.54 14.55 -0.16
N ARG A 55 11.00 14.64 1.07
CA ARG A 55 11.70 14.11 2.26
C ARG A 55 11.79 12.59 2.22
N VAL A 56 10.75 11.92 1.73
CA VAL A 56 10.77 10.46 1.48
C VAL A 56 11.81 10.10 0.41
N PHE A 57 11.86 10.86 -0.69
CA PHE A 57 12.92 10.69 -1.69
C PHE A 57 14.32 10.87 -1.09
N SER A 58 14.52 11.96 -0.35
CA SER A 58 15.80 12.29 0.29
C SER A 58 16.23 11.23 1.29
N PHE A 59 15.25 10.59 1.95
CA PHE A 59 15.46 9.46 2.84
C PHE A 59 15.98 8.24 2.08
N TYR A 60 15.27 7.81 1.02
CA TYR A 60 15.73 6.68 0.19
C TYR A 60 17.09 6.93 -0.45
N TRP A 61 17.33 8.16 -0.91
CA TRP A 61 18.62 8.56 -1.48
C TRP A 61 19.77 8.44 -0.47
N GLN A 62 19.56 8.81 0.80
CA GLN A 62 20.59 8.68 1.84
C GLN A 62 20.92 7.22 2.18
N LEU A 63 19.95 6.31 2.07
CA LEU A 63 20.16 4.88 2.31
C LEU A 63 21.01 4.19 1.22
N GLN A 64 21.23 4.85 0.08
CA GLN A 64 22.14 4.36 -0.94
C GLN A 64 23.58 4.35 -0.44
N TYR A 65 23.95 5.33 0.39
CA TYR A 65 25.31 5.53 0.90
C TYR A 65 25.51 5.01 2.33
N ARG A 66 24.54 4.24 2.86
CA ARG A 66 24.59 3.69 4.22
C ARG A 66 24.32 2.19 4.21
N ASP A 67 25.10 1.49 5.03
CA ASP A 67 24.95 0.05 5.27
C ASP A 67 24.19 -0.27 6.57
N TYR A 68 23.79 0.75 7.32
CA TYR A 68 22.99 0.63 8.53
C TYR A 68 21.85 1.65 8.54
N ILE A 69 20.79 1.33 9.28
CA ILE A 69 19.66 2.23 9.54
C ILE A 69 20.00 3.05 10.79
N PRO A 70 20.14 4.38 10.70
CA PRO A 70 20.32 5.25 11.87
C PRO A 70 19.20 5.07 12.89
N SER A 71 19.57 5.01 14.16
CA SER A 71 18.60 5.07 15.27
C SER A 71 17.95 6.44 15.40
N ILE A 72 18.64 7.51 14.97
CA ILE A 72 18.16 8.89 15.00
C ILE A 72 18.22 9.47 13.59
N TRP A 73 17.08 9.92 13.10
CA TRP A 73 16.95 10.51 11.77
C TRP A 73 17.13 12.03 11.80
N SER A 74 17.65 12.59 10.70
CA SER A 74 17.67 14.04 10.53
C SER A 74 16.25 14.60 10.45
N LYS A 75 16.01 15.78 11.03
CA LYS A 75 14.75 16.52 10.86
C LYS A 75 14.40 16.82 9.39
N ARG A 76 15.36 16.68 8.47
CA ARG A 76 15.14 16.85 7.02
C ARG A 76 14.43 15.67 6.37
N VAL A 77 14.38 14.51 7.02
CA VAL A 77 13.71 13.30 6.51
C VAL A 77 12.48 12.89 7.31
N THR A 78 12.19 13.57 8.43
CA THR A 78 10.96 13.34 9.21
C THR A 78 9.74 13.85 8.46
N ALA A 79 8.59 13.21 8.71
CA ALA A 79 7.32 13.62 8.10
C ALA A 79 6.96 15.06 8.48
N LEU A 80 6.39 15.78 7.52
CA LEU A 80 5.73 17.07 7.78
C LEU A 80 4.27 16.87 8.17
N TYR A 81 3.63 15.89 7.54
CA TYR A 81 2.23 15.55 7.73
C TYR A 81 2.10 14.07 8.06
N GLY A 82 1.24 13.77 9.02
CA GLY A 82 1.00 12.42 9.50
C GLY A 82 -0.50 12.17 9.71
N LYS A 83 -0.82 11.04 10.32
CA LYS A 83 -2.20 10.65 10.63
C LYS A 83 -2.91 11.69 11.52
N ASP A 84 -2.21 12.16 12.56
CA ASP A 84 -2.78 13.09 13.55
C ASP A 84 -2.72 14.56 13.09
N SER A 85 -1.94 14.84 12.05
CA SER A 85 -1.72 16.18 11.49
C SER A 85 -1.67 16.15 9.95
N PRO A 86 -2.78 15.78 9.28
CA PRO A 86 -2.82 15.75 7.84
C PRO A 86 -2.79 17.17 7.25
N VAL A 87 -2.34 17.32 6.01
CA VAL A 87 -2.43 18.59 5.30
C VAL A 87 -3.82 18.74 4.67
N THR A 88 -4.41 19.93 4.80
CA THR A 88 -5.65 20.29 4.11
C THR A 88 -5.32 20.88 2.74
N LEU A 89 -5.94 20.35 1.69
CA LEU A 89 -5.79 20.76 0.30
C LEU A 89 -7.16 20.82 -0.38
N TYR A 90 -7.21 21.54 -1.51
CA TYR A 90 -8.40 21.61 -2.35
C TYR A 90 -8.12 20.84 -3.65
N LEU A 91 -8.89 19.79 -3.91
CA LEU A 91 -8.88 19.06 -5.18
C LEU A 91 -10.20 19.34 -5.90
N ASN A 92 -10.14 20.05 -7.03
CA ASN A 92 -11.33 20.47 -7.80
C ASN A 92 -12.41 21.10 -6.89
N ASP A 93 -12.02 22.12 -6.13
CA ASP A 93 -12.86 22.85 -5.15
C ASP A 93 -13.41 22.02 -3.99
N THR A 94 -13.00 20.76 -3.86
CA THR A 94 -13.33 19.91 -2.72
C THR A 94 -12.21 19.96 -1.70
N GLU A 95 -12.53 20.38 -0.47
CA GLU A 95 -11.60 20.30 0.65
C GLU A 95 -11.35 18.83 0.99
N VAL A 96 -10.08 18.45 0.99
CA VAL A 96 -9.62 17.10 1.34
C VAL A 96 -8.43 17.19 2.28
N THR A 97 -8.26 16.16 3.10
CA THR A 97 -7.08 15.97 3.92
C THR A 97 -6.19 14.90 3.29
N ALA A 98 -4.88 15.11 3.29
CA ALA A 98 -3.93 14.11 2.80
C ALA A 98 -2.64 14.09 3.62
N TYR A 99 -1.96 12.96 3.58
CA TYR A 99 -0.61 12.78 4.11
C TYR A 99 0.02 11.58 3.40
N VAL A 100 1.35 11.50 3.41
CA VAL A 100 2.09 10.40 2.78
C VAL A 100 2.41 9.33 3.81
N SER A 101 2.13 8.07 3.48
CA SER A 101 2.57 6.90 4.22
C SER A 101 3.77 6.22 3.54
N THR A 102 4.51 5.41 4.31
CA THR A 102 5.64 4.64 3.76
C THR A 102 5.75 3.25 4.38
N SER A 103 6.45 2.36 3.68
CA SER A 103 6.87 1.05 4.14
C SER A 103 8.30 0.74 3.67
N PRO A 104 8.99 -0.28 4.25
CA PRO A 104 8.63 -1.05 5.45
C PRO A 104 8.76 -0.23 6.75
N GLU A 105 8.30 -0.78 7.87
CA GLU A 105 8.35 -0.15 9.20
C GLU A 105 9.75 0.34 9.59
N LEU A 106 10.79 -0.44 9.28
CA LEU A 106 12.19 -0.08 9.52
C LEU A 106 12.62 1.20 8.80
N PHE A 107 11.92 1.57 7.72
CA PHE A 107 12.16 2.74 6.89
C PHE A 107 11.14 3.86 7.11
N CYS A 108 10.37 3.76 8.19
CA CYS A 108 9.39 4.77 8.57
C CYS A 108 10.04 5.71 9.61
N PRO A 109 10.45 6.93 9.23
CA PRO A 109 10.98 7.88 10.20
C PRO A 109 9.89 8.31 11.19
N LYS A 110 10.30 8.97 12.28
CA LYS A 110 9.36 9.46 13.29
C LYS A 110 8.22 10.27 12.65
N ASP A 111 7.01 10.08 13.17
CA ASP A 111 5.76 10.75 12.79
C ASP A 111 5.23 10.40 11.38
N ARG A 112 5.94 9.57 10.61
CA ARG A 112 5.46 9.05 9.32
C ARG A 112 4.48 7.90 9.55
N ALA A 113 3.36 7.94 8.86
CA ALA A 113 2.37 6.86 8.89
C ALA A 113 2.87 5.62 8.13
N LYS A 114 2.60 4.43 8.66
CA LYS A 114 2.93 3.16 7.99
C LYS A 114 1.84 2.77 7.00
N ASP A 115 2.21 2.26 5.84
CA ASP A 115 1.23 1.88 4.81
C ASP A 115 0.17 0.91 5.35
N ILE A 116 0.58 -0.09 6.14
CA ILE A 116 -0.34 -1.08 6.71
C ILE A 116 -1.35 -0.45 7.67
N ASP A 117 -0.92 0.45 8.55
CA ASP A 117 -1.78 1.12 9.52
C ASP A 117 -2.81 2.02 8.81
N VAL A 118 -2.39 2.68 7.72
CA VAL A 118 -3.28 3.54 6.91
C VAL A 118 -4.31 2.70 6.16
N ILE A 119 -3.90 1.60 5.53
CA ILE A 119 -4.84 0.69 4.83
C ILE A 119 -5.86 0.13 5.82
N GLN A 120 -5.41 -0.34 6.99
CA GLN A 120 -6.30 -0.85 8.03
C GLN A 120 -7.29 0.23 8.49
N HIS A 121 -6.81 1.45 8.75
CA HIS A 121 -7.67 2.56 9.15
C HIS A 121 -8.76 2.87 8.10
N VAL A 122 -8.40 2.95 6.81
CA VAL A 122 -9.35 3.19 5.72
C VAL A 122 -10.38 2.06 5.61
N MET A 123 -9.95 0.80 5.75
CA MET A 123 -10.85 -0.35 5.74
C MET A 123 -11.77 -0.37 6.96
N GLN A 124 -11.30 0.07 8.13
CA GLN A 124 -12.09 0.16 9.36
C GLN A 124 -13.17 1.25 9.29
N GLU A 125 -12.85 2.40 8.71
CA GLU A 125 -13.78 3.52 8.56
C GLU A 125 -14.90 3.26 7.54
N ALA A 126 -14.66 2.42 6.53
CA ALA A 126 -15.62 2.15 5.46
C ALA A 126 -17.00 1.68 5.98
N LYS A 127 -18.09 2.32 5.57
CA LYS A 127 -19.45 1.96 6.05
C LYS A 127 -20.28 1.16 5.05
N LEU A 128 -20.04 1.35 3.75
CA LEU A 128 -20.92 0.82 2.70
C LEU A 128 -20.23 -0.21 1.82
N PHE A 129 -19.02 0.11 1.33
CA PHE A 129 -18.30 -0.77 0.41
C PHE A 129 -16.78 -0.62 0.55
N ILE A 130 -16.05 -1.66 0.13
CA ILE A 130 -14.59 -1.66 -0.04
C ILE A 130 -14.29 -2.31 -1.39
N TYR A 131 -13.60 -1.58 -2.27
CA TYR A 131 -13.14 -2.11 -3.55
C TYR A 131 -11.63 -2.28 -3.54
N ILE A 132 -11.19 -3.50 -3.83
CA ILE A 132 -9.78 -3.90 -3.79
C ILE A 132 -9.38 -4.32 -5.19
N SER A 133 -8.34 -3.72 -5.75
CA SER A 133 -7.74 -4.12 -7.02
C SER A 133 -6.27 -4.44 -6.78
N VAL A 134 -5.90 -5.71 -6.88
CA VAL A 134 -4.54 -6.18 -6.56
C VAL A 134 -4.04 -7.17 -7.59
N THR A 135 -2.72 -7.21 -7.80
CA THR A 135 -2.12 -8.18 -8.73
C THR A 135 -2.23 -9.60 -8.20
N ASP A 136 -1.84 -9.82 -6.95
CA ASP A 136 -1.87 -11.14 -6.33
C ASP A 136 -2.48 -11.05 -4.93
N TYR A 137 -3.46 -11.91 -4.64
CA TYR A 137 -3.99 -12.10 -3.29
C TYR A 137 -3.41 -13.38 -2.69
N LEU A 138 -2.43 -13.21 -1.81
CA LEU A 138 -1.80 -14.32 -1.11
C LEU A 138 -1.36 -13.86 0.29
N PRO A 139 -2.15 -14.12 1.36
CA PRO A 139 -1.81 -13.74 2.74
C PRO A 139 -0.72 -14.64 3.34
N LEU A 140 0.38 -14.82 2.61
CA LEU A 140 1.54 -15.60 3.02
C LEU A 140 2.81 -14.75 2.86
N LEU A 141 3.62 -14.76 3.90
CA LEU A 141 4.97 -14.22 3.90
C LEU A 141 5.96 -15.34 3.66
N ILE A 142 6.58 -15.35 2.49
CA ILE A 142 7.64 -16.31 2.14
C ILE A 142 8.98 -15.67 2.48
N ARG A 143 9.74 -16.31 3.39
CA ARG A 143 11.10 -15.87 3.74
C ARG A 143 12.08 -17.02 3.57
N THR A 144 13.29 -16.70 3.11
CA THR A 144 14.42 -17.63 3.16
C THR A 144 15.09 -17.52 4.52
N SER A 145 15.17 -18.63 5.25
CA SER A 145 15.85 -18.72 6.55
C SER A 145 16.70 -19.98 6.56
N GLY A 146 18.03 -19.82 6.75
CA GLY A 146 18.96 -20.95 6.80
C GLY A 146 18.98 -21.81 5.53
N GLY A 147 18.72 -21.24 4.35
CA GLY A 147 18.66 -21.97 3.09
C GLY A 147 17.32 -22.65 2.78
N SER A 148 16.35 -22.62 3.70
CA SER A 148 15.00 -23.15 3.50
C SER A 148 13.96 -22.03 3.29
N LEU A 149 12.95 -22.31 2.47
CA LEU A 149 11.79 -21.45 2.27
C LEU A 149 10.77 -21.70 3.39
N VAL A 150 10.59 -20.71 4.27
CA VAL A 150 9.60 -20.74 5.33
C VAL A 150 8.43 -19.84 4.92
N SER A 151 7.26 -20.44 4.75
CA SER A 151 6.00 -19.71 4.56
C SER A 151 5.35 -19.46 5.93
N ARG A 152 4.99 -18.22 6.21
CA ARG A 152 4.22 -17.82 7.41
C ARG A 152 2.94 -17.15 6.98
N TYR A 153 1.86 -17.40 7.70
CA TYR A 153 0.61 -16.68 7.47
C TYR A 153 0.78 -15.20 7.82
N TRP A 154 0.36 -14.32 6.92
CA TRP A 154 0.37 -12.87 7.10
C TRP A 154 -1.06 -12.36 6.98
N SER A 155 -1.71 -12.27 8.13
CA SER A 155 -3.14 -12.03 8.28
C SER A 155 -3.64 -10.59 8.24
N PRO A 156 -2.84 -9.51 8.45
CA PRO A 156 -3.38 -8.17 8.73
C PRO A 156 -4.44 -7.63 7.77
N ILE A 157 -4.30 -7.85 6.46
CA ILE A 157 -5.31 -7.39 5.47
C ILE A 157 -6.44 -8.42 5.32
N ASP A 158 -6.11 -9.72 5.34
CA ASP A 158 -7.10 -10.80 5.23
C ASP A 158 -8.11 -10.75 6.39
N GLU A 159 -7.64 -10.53 7.63
CA GLU A 159 -8.49 -10.33 8.80
C GLU A 159 -9.44 -9.15 8.63
N MET A 160 -8.98 -8.02 8.10
CA MET A 160 -9.83 -6.84 7.86
C MET A 160 -10.90 -7.09 6.80
N ILE A 161 -10.58 -7.85 5.74
CA ILE A 161 -11.58 -8.25 4.74
C ILE A 161 -12.65 -9.13 5.40
N ARG A 162 -12.23 -10.13 6.18
CA ARG A 162 -13.16 -11.04 6.87
C ARG A 162 -14.04 -10.29 7.85
N GLU A 163 -13.47 -9.41 8.66
CA GLU A 163 -14.19 -8.59 9.62
C GLU A 163 -15.22 -7.67 8.94
N ALA A 164 -14.81 -6.98 7.87
CA ALA A 164 -15.67 -6.06 7.14
C ALA A 164 -16.90 -6.78 6.55
N VAL A 165 -16.67 -7.98 5.99
CA VAL A 165 -17.70 -8.78 5.33
C VAL A 165 -18.64 -9.44 6.34
N VAL A 166 -18.11 -10.06 7.40
CA VAL A 166 -18.89 -10.89 8.33
C VAL A 166 -19.49 -10.07 9.47
N LEU A 167 -18.71 -9.19 10.10
CA LEU A 167 -19.14 -8.49 11.32
C LEU A 167 -19.80 -7.15 11.01
N ARG A 168 -19.41 -6.50 9.91
CA ARG A 168 -19.89 -5.15 9.56
C ARG A 168 -20.86 -5.11 8.38
N GLY A 169 -21.05 -6.21 7.65
CA GLY A 169 -21.93 -6.26 6.48
C GLY A 169 -21.53 -5.29 5.35
N VAL A 170 -20.24 -4.94 5.27
CA VAL A 170 -19.72 -4.03 4.24
C VAL A 170 -19.55 -4.80 2.94
N LYS A 171 -19.99 -4.21 1.82
CA LYS A 171 -19.88 -4.85 0.50
C LYS A 171 -18.45 -4.84 0.02
N VAL A 172 -17.83 -6.00 -0.14
CA VAL A 172 -16.45 -6.09 -0.63
C VAL A 172 -16.43 -6.59 -2.06
N ARG A 173 -15.74 -5.87 -2.94
CA ARG A 173 -15.46 -6.32 -4.31
C ARG A 173 -13.96 -6.38 -4.53
N MET A 174 -13.49 -7.51 -5.03
CA MET A 174 -12.08 -7.74 -5.29
C MET A 174 -11.87 -8.02 -6.78
N LEU A 175 -10.93 -7.29 -7.38
CA LEU A 175 -10.39 -7.55 -8.69
C LEU A 175 -8.95 -8.05 -8.53
N ILE A 176 -8.69 -9.28 -8.96
CA ILE A 176 -7.40 -9.95 -8.77
C ILE A 176 -6.87 -10.39 -10.12
N SER A 177 -5.58 -10.17 -10.40
CA SER A 177 -5.02 -10.60 -11.68
C SER A 177 -4.91 -12.12 -11.77
N PHE A 178 -5.29 -12.68 -12.92
CA PHE A 178 -5.10 -14.08 -13.27
C PHE A 178 -4.11 -14.21 -14.41
N TRP A 179 -2.94 -14.77 -14.11
CA TRP A 179 -1.87 -14.93 -15.07
C TRP A 179 -1.09 -16.21 -14.82
N LYS A 180 -0.22 -16.60 -15.77
CA LYS A 180 0.52 -17.87 -15.73
C LYS A 180 1.35 -18.09 -14.46
N LYS A 181 1.67 -17.03 -13.72
CA LYS A 181 2.45 -17.07 -12.48
C LYS A 181 1.61 -16.94 -11.20
N THR A 182 0.28 -16.87 -11.29
CA THR A 182 -0.59 -16.84 -10.11
C THR A 182 -0.32 -18.07 -9.24
N HIS A 183 -0.13 -17.86 -7.94
CA HIS A 183 0.11 -18.94 -7.00
C HIS A 183 -1.17 -19.78 -6.82
N PRO A 184 -1.13 -21.13 -6.87
CA PRO A 184 -2.33 -21.96 -6.77
C PRO A 184 -3.17 -21.70 -5.51
N LEU A 185 -2.51 -21.40 -4.38
CA LEU A 185 -3.19 -21.08 -3.12
C LEU A 185 -4.03 -19.79 -3.17
N THR A 186 -3.80 -18.88 -4.13
CA THR A 186 -4.62 -17.67 -4.28
C THR A 186 -6.11 -18.03 -4.42
N PHE A 187 -6.43 -19.07 -5.19
CA PHE A 187 -7.81 -19.53 -5.33
C PHE A 187 -8.37 -20.13 -4.05
N ASN A 188 -7.55 -20.85 -3.27
CA ASN A 188 -7.97 -21.42 -1.99
C ASN A 188 -8.30 -20.31 -0.97
N PHE A 189 -7.48 -19.26 -0.91
CA PHE A 189 -7.76 -18.12 -0.04
C PHE A 189 -9.00 -17.33 -0.48
N ILE A 190 -9.16 -17.10 -1.78
CA ILE A 190 -10.39 -16.47 -2.33
C ILE A 190 -11.62 -17.31 -2.00
N MET A 191 -11.54 -18.64 -2.17
CA MET A 191 -12.63 -19.55 -1.86
C MET A 191 -12.98 -19.54 -0.37
N SER A 192 -11.96 -19.48 0.49
CA SER A 192 -12.11 -19.33 1.94
C SER A 192 -12.81 -18.02 2.34
N LEU A 193 -12.60 -16.93 1.60
CA LEU A 193 -13.35 -15.69 1.82
C LEU A 193 -14.79 -15.82 1.32
N LYS A 194 -15.00 -16.37 0.13
CA LYS A 194 -16.35 -16.58 -0.45
C LYS A 194 -17.22 -17.48 0.40
N SER A 195 -16.65 -18.52 1.00
CA SER A 195 -17.40 -19.44 1.87
C SER A 195 -17.96 -18.77 3.11
N LEU A 196 -17.40 -17.64 3.57
CA LEU A 196 -17.94 -16.91 4.72
C LEU A 196 -19.34 -16.35 4.46
N CYS A 197 -19.68 -16.06 3.20
CA CYS A 197 -20.97 -15.45 2.83
C CYS A 197 -22.06 -16.43 2.39
N MET A 198 -21.78 -17.74 2.31
CA MET A 198 -22.74 -18.69 1.72
C MET A 198 -24.07 -18.79 2.49
N GLU A 199 -24.04 -18.61 3.81
CA GLU A 199 -25.23 -18.75 4.69
C GLU A 199 -25.68 -17.42 5.34
N LEU A 200 -24.99 -16.31 5.05
CA LEU A 200 -25.25 -15.02 5.68
C LEU A 200 -25.98 -14.08 4.71
N ALA A 201 -27.25 -13.80 4.98
CA ALA A 201 -28.10 -12.97 4.11
C ALA A 201 -27.58 -11.54 3.86
N ASN A 202 -26.82 -10.97 4.81
CA ASN A 202 -26.27 -9.61 4.72
C ASN A 202 -24.79 -9.59 4.33
N CYS A 203 -24.25 -10.69 3.81
CA CYS A 203 -22.85 -10.84 3.45
C CYS A 203 -22.68 -10.68 1.94
N SER A 204 -21.81 -9.75 1.51
CA SER A 204 -21.59 -9.47 0.09
C SER A 204 -20.08 -9.41 -0.18
N LEU A 205 -19.58 -10.47 -0.81
CA LEU A 205 -18.22 -10.56 -1.33
C LEU A 205 -18.24 -11.04 -2.77
N GLU A 206 -17.82 -10.17 -3.68
CA GLU A 206 -17.64 -10.50 -5.09
C GLU A 206 -16.14 -10.50 -5.42
N VAL A 207 -15.67 -11.55 -6.08
CA VAL A 207 -14.28 -11.63 -6.55
C VAL A 207 -14.28 -12.00 -8.02
N VAL A 208 -13.70 -11.11 -8.82
CA VAL A 208 -13.47 -11.27 -10.25
C VAL A 208 -11.97 -11.44 -10.48
N SER A 209 -11.61 -12.46 -11.26
CA SER A 209 -10.25 -12.70 -11.69
C SER A 209 -10.10 -12.39 -13.18
N GLU A 210 -9.26 -11.42 -13.53
CA GLU A 210 -9.02 -10.97 -14.92
C GLU A 210 -7.57 -11.18 -15.36
#